data_AF-A0A965N344-F1
#
_entry.id   AF-A0A965N344-F1
#
_cell.length_a   1.000
_cell.length_b   1.000
_cell.length_c   1.000
_cell.angle_alpha   90.00
_cell.angle_beta   90.00
_cell.angle_gamma   90.00
#
_symmetry.space_group_name_H-M   'P 1'
#
loop_
_entity.id
_entity.type
_entity.pdbx_description
1 polymer ?
#
loop_
_entity_poly.entity_id
_entity_poly.type
_entity_poly.pdbx_seq_one_letter_code
_entity_poly.pdbx_strand_id
1 'polypeptide(L)'
;MVIAFPLFLAYQINVEGSSVANGWWTYDVVIGPALESEKGRLPLVFPLLIGLWAGLFVAMLAKRDKSGFMPHEVRLGITAKPAGWAREWARLWSMILVFQVTFFIVNIAPALIGRALFGGPSLLVP
;
A
#
# COMPACT_ATOMS: atom_id res chain seq x y z
N MET A 1 -6.84 11.95 -0.22
CA MET A 1 -5.49 12.33 -0.70
C MET A 1 -4.88 13.42 0.15
N VAL A 2 -5.34 14.67 0.08
CA VAL A 2 -4.69 15.83 0.73
C VAL A 2 -4.45 15.66 2.24
N ILE A 3 -5.38 15.00 2.95
CA ILE A 3 -5.23 14.74 4.39
C ILE A 3 -4.63 13.35 4.65
N ALA A 4 -5.21 12.30 4.06
CA ALA A 4 -4.80 10.93 4.34
C ALA A 4 -3.34 10.63 3.95
N PHE A 5 -2.87 11.10 2.79
CA PHE A 5 -1.51 10.80 2.34
C PHE A 5 -0.44 11.38 3.27
N PRO A 6 -0.44 12.69 3.62
CA PRO A 6 0.55 13.23 4.54
C PRO A 6 0.51 12.57 5.92
N LEU A 7 -0.68 12.25 6.43
CA LEU A 7 -0.82 11.57 7.72
C LEU A 7 -0.22 10.17 7.69
N PHE A 8 -0.55 9.36 6.68
CA PHE A 8 0.04 8.01 6.56
C PHE A 8 1.53 8.06 6.30
N LEU A 9 2.02 9.01 5.49
CA LEU A 9 3.45 9.19 5.27
C LEU A 9 4.19 9.54 6.57
N ALA A 10 3.68 10.52 7.33
CA ALA A 10 4.27 10.92 8.60
C ALA A 10 4.24 9.77 9.62
N TYR A 11 3.12 9.05 9.70
CA TYR A 11 3.01 7.86 10.54
C TYR A 11 4.05 6.79 10.17
N GLN A 12 4.22 6.52 8.87
CA GLN A 12 5.15 5.51 8.39
C GLN A 12 6.60 5.91 8.64
N ILE A 13 6.97 7.17 8.39
CA ILE A 13 8.31 7.67 8.74
C ILE A 13 8.55 7.55 10.24
N ASN A 14 7.56 7.85 11.08
CA ASN A 14 7.71 7.74 12.53
C ASN A 14 7.86 6.27 12.98
N VAL A 15 6.96 5.38 12.54
CA VAL A 15 6.93 3.98 13.00
C VAL A 15 8.07 3.17 12.40
N GLU A 16 8.27 3.21 11.09
CA GLU A 16 9.38 2.51 10.44
C GLU A 16 10.72 3.13 10.82
N GLY A 17 10.81 4.46 10.87
CA GLY A 17 12.04 5.16 11.23
C GLY A 17 12.46 4.88 12.67
N SER A 18 11.52 4.88 13.62
CA SER A 18 11.82 4.49 15.00
C SER A 18 12.19 3.02 15.11
N SER A 19 11.57 2.13 14.33
CA SER A 19 11.91 0.70 14.33
C SER A 19 13.33 0.44 13.83
N VAL A 20 13.72 1.11 12.75
CA VAL A 20 15.10 1.09 12.21
C VAL A 20 16.09 1.69 13.21
N ALA A 21 15.77 2.84 13.82
CA ALA A 21 16.62 3.49 14.81
C ALA A 21 16.80 2.67 16.10
N ASN A 22 15.82 1.82 16.44
CA ASN A 22 15.94 0.87 17.54
C ASN A 22 16.72 -0.39 17.16
N GLY A 23 16.94 -0.65 15.87
CA GLY A 23 17.63 -1.82 15.36
C GLY A 23 16.74 -3.07 15.30
N TRP A 24 15.42 -2.92 15.22
CA TRP A 24 14.51 -4.06 15.09
C TRP A 24 14.60 -4.71 13.70
N TRP A 25 14.82 -3.89 12.67
CA TRP A 25 15.15 -4.32 11.31
C TRP A 25 15.87 -3.20 10.55
N THR A 26 16.43 -3.55 9.39
CA THR A 26 17.00 -2.60 8.43
C THR A 26 16.71 -3.09 7.01
N TYR A 27 16.81 -2.19 6.04
CA TYR A 27 16.73 -2.52 4.63
C TYR A 27 18.11 -2.87 4.08
N ASP A 28 18.18 -3.93 3.26
CA ASP A 28 19.42 -4.43 2.64
C ASP A 28 19.83 -3.57 1.43
N VAL A 29 18.85 -3.22 0.60
CA VAL A 29 19.01 -2.36 -0.57
C VAL A 29 18.32 -1.03 -0.34
N VAL A 30 19.06 0.06 -0.59
CA VAL A 30 18.54 1.43 -0.51
C VAL A 30 18.56 2.04 -1.90
N ILE A 31 17.39 2.52 -2.31
CA ILE A 31 17.19 3.26 -3.56
C ILE A 31 16.66 4.66 -3.18
N GLY A 32 17.34 5.70 -3.67
CA GLY A 32 16.98 7.09 -3.39
C GLY A 32 17.39 7.56 -1.97
N PRO A 33 16.80 8.68 -1.50
CA PRO A 33 17.10 9.22 -0.17
C PRO A 33 16.73 8.25 0.95
N ALA A 34 17.54 8.22 2.00
CA ALA A 34 17.30 7.41 3.18
C ALA A 34 17.50 8.22 4.47
N LEU A 35 16.78 7.80 5.52
CA LEU A 35 17.12 8.20 6.88
C LEU A 35 18.16 7.22 7.41
N GLU A 36 19.31 7.77 7.79
CA GLU A 36 20.43 7.00 8.34
C GLU A 36 20.40 7.03 9.86
N SER A 37 20.77 5.92 10.48
CA SER A 37 20.97 5.79 11.92
C SER A 37 22.13 4.85 12.19
N GLU A 38 22.65 4.84 13.42
CA GLU A 38 23.73 3.93 13.81
C GLU A 38 23.36 2.44 13.66
N LYS A 39 22.06 2.11 13.68
CA LYS A 39 21.55 0.73 13.69
C LYS A 39 20.94 0.26 12.37
N GLY A 40 20.78 1.17 11.41
CA GLY A 40 20.17 0.83 10.13
C GLY A 40 19.73 2.03 9.32
N ARG A 41 19.16 1.74 8.14
CA ARG A 41 18.78 2.72 7.13
C ARG A 41 17.36 2.50 6.65
N LEU A 42 16.58 3.58 6.55
CA LEU A 42 15.21 3.57 6.03
C LEU A 42 15.17 4.29 4.67
N PRO A 43 15.05 3.56 3.53
CA PRO A 43 14.84 4.19 2.23
C PRO A 43 13.46 4.87 2.21
N LEU A 44 13.43 6.18 1.94
CA LEU A 44 12.20 6.98 1.98
C LEU A 44 11.20 6.62 0.88
N VAL A 45 11.63 5.87 -0.14
CA VAL A 45 10.75 5.33 -1.19
C VAL A 45 9.69 4.40 -0.59
N PHE A 46 10.02 3.58 0.41
CA PHE A 46 9.07 2.66 1.02
C PHE A 46 7.90 3.39 1.73
N PRO A 47 8.13 4.26 2.73
CA PRO A 47 7.05 4.96 3.41
C PRO A 47 6.28 5.90 2.44
N LEU A 48 6.94 6.42 1.40
CA LEU A 48 6.29 7.21 0.35
C LEU A 48 5.25 6.38 -0.42
N LEU A 49 5.64 5.21 -0.93
CA LEU A 49 4.74 4.35 -1.70
C LEU A 49 3.59 3.82 -0.84
N ILE A 50 3.86 3.41 0.39
CA ILE A 50 2.84 2.87 1.28
C ILE A 50 1.86 3.97 1.72
N GLY A 51 2.35 5.18 1.99
CA GLY A 51 1.53 6.35 2.29
C GLY A 51 0.68 6.75 1.08
N LEU A 52 1.26 6.74 -0.12
CA LEU A 52 0.55 7.03 -1.38
C LEU A 52 -0.57 6.03 -1.60
N TRP A 53 -0.29 4.74 -1.47
CA TRP A 53 -1.29 3.68 -1.59
C TRP A 53 -2.40 3.84 -0.57
N ALA A 54 -2.09 4.05 0.72
CA ALA A 54 -3.09 4.20 1.77
C ALA A 54 -4.00 5.42 1.50
N GLY A 55 -3.41 6.54 1.09
CA GLY A 55 -4.15 7.72 0.68
C GLY A 55 -5.08 7.46 -0.51
N LEU A 56 -4.59 6.79 -1.55
CA LEU A 56 -5.36 6.42 -2.75
C LEU A 56 -6.49 5.46 -2.39
N PHE A 57 -6.20 4.47 -1.55
CA PHE A 57 -7.16 3.48 -1.09
C PHE A 57 -8.32 4.14 -0.35
N VAL A 58 -8.03 5.01 0.64
CA VAL A 58 -9.07 5.79 1.32
C VAL A 58 -9.87 6.64 0.32
N ALA A 59 -9.23 7.28 -0.65
CA ALA A 59 -9.94 8.07 -1.65
C ALA A 59 -10.89 7.23 -2.52
N MET A 60 -10.50 5.99 -2.87
CA MET A 60 -11.37 5.06 -3.60
C MET A 60 -12.57 4.61 -2.77
N LEU A 61 -12.40 4.43 -1.45
CA LEU A 61 -13.45 3.97 -0.55
C LEU A 61 -14.38 5.09 -0.05
N ALA A 62 -13.92 6.35 -0.08
CA ALA A 62 -14.67 7.50 0.41
C ALA A 62 -15.92 7.82 -0.43
N LYS A 63 -15.93 7.41 -1.71
CA LYS A 63 -17.06 7.67 -2.61
C LYS A 63 -18.05 6.52 -2.55
N ARG A 64 -19.32 6.85 -2.24
CA ARG A 64 -20.46 5.94 -2.37
C ARG A 64 -21.53 6.58 -3.24
N ASP A 65 -22.28 5.75 -3.95
CA ASP A 65 -23.49 6.19 -4.64
C ASP A 65 -24.67 6.37 -3.65
N LYS A 66 -25.82 6.81 -4.17
CA LYS A 66 -27.05 6.99 -3.38
C LYS A 66 -27.57 5.70 -2.74
N SER A 67 -27.18 4.56 -3.29
CA SER A 67 -27.56 3.22 -2.82
C SER A 67 -26.52 2.63 -1.87
N GLY A 68 -25.47 3.38 -1.53
CA GLY A 68 -24.42 2.99 -0.60
C GLY A 68 -23.31 2.12 -1.19
N PHE A 69 -23.31 1.90 -2.51
CA PHE A 69 -22.29 1.10 -3.20
C PHE A 69 -21.06 1.92 -3.56
N MET A 70 -19.90 1.29 -3.45
CA MET A 70 -18.63 1.87 -3.87
C MET A 70 -18.41 1.68 -5.38
N PRO A 71 -17.64 2.55 -6.06
CA PRO A 71 -17.44 2.46 -7.51
C PRO A 71 -16.94 1.11 -8.03
N HIS A 72 -16.11 0.42 -7.26
CA HIS A 72 -15.62 -0.91 -7.64
C HIS A 72 -16.71 -1.99 -7.55
N GLU A 73 -17.61 -1.88 -6.57
CA GLU A 73 -18.76 -2.79 -6.43
C GLU A 73 -19.72 -2.64 -7.62
N VAL A 74 -19.94 -1.40 -8.08
CA VAL A 74 -20.75 -1.12 -9.28
C VAL A 74 -20.10 -1.70 -10.54
N ARG A 75 -18.79 -1.47 -10.74
CA ARG A 75 -18.05 -1.99 -11.91
C ARG A 75 -18.01 -3.51 -11.96
N LEU A 76 -18.04 -4.18 -10.81
CA LEU A 76 -18.04 -5.64 -10.71
C LEU A 76 -19.45 -6.23 -10.72
N GLY A 77 -20.49 -5.43 -11.02
CA GLY A 77 -21.87 -5.89 -11.19
C GLY A 77 -22.54 -6.37 -9.91
N ILE A 78 -22.04 -5.98 -8.73
CA ILE A 78 -22.56 -6.44 -7.44
C ILE A 78 -23.96 -5.89 -7.18
N THR A 79 -24.25 -4.71 -7.73
CA THR A 79 -25.56 -4.04 -7.65
C THR A 79 -26.69 -4.86 -8.26
N ALA A 80 -26.39 -5.77 -9.21
CA ALA A 80 -27.39 -6.63 -9.84
C ALA A 80 -27.82 -7.83 -8.97
N LYS A 81 -27.03 -8.21 -7.96
CA LYS A 81 -27.39 -9.30 -7.04
C LYS A 81 -28.47 -8.83 -6.09
N PRO A 82 -29.50 -9.61 -5.72
CA PRO A 82 -30.50 -9.20 -4.72
C PRO A 82 -29.86 -9.04 -3.32
N ALA A 83 -30.54 -8.35 -2.42
CA ALA A 83 -30.06 -8.20 -1.04
C ALA A 83 -30.01 -9.57 -0.35
N GLY A 84 -28.89 -9.88 0.30
CA GLY A 84 -28.68 -11.15 0.97
C GLY A 84 -27.20 -11.57 0.97
N TRP A 85 -26.92 -12.74 1.53
CA TRP A 85 -25.56 -13.24 1.73
C TRP A 85 -24.71 -13.30 0.46
N ALA A 86 -25.30 -13.67 -0.67
CA ALA A 86 -24.58 -13.72 -1.94
C ALA A 86 -24.06 -12.35 -2.40
N ARG A 87 -24.80 -11.26 -2.09
CA ARG A 87 -24.35 -9.89 -2.38
C ARG A 87 -23.23 -9.50 -1.43
N GLU A 88 -23.38 -9.72 -0.13
CA GLU A 88 -22.37 -9.33 0.85
C GLU A 88 -21.04 -10.10 0.66
N TRP A 89 -21.09 -11.38 0.30
CA TRP A 89 -19.91 -12.13 -0.11
C TRP A 89 -19.23 -11.55 -1.34
N ALA A 90 -20.01 -11.14 -2.35
CA ALA A 90 -19.45 -10.49 -3.53
C ALA A 90 -18.77 -9.16 -3.19
N ARG A 91 -19.33 -8.37 -2.27
CA ARG A 91 -18.73 -7.11 -1.78
C ARG A 91 -17.40 -7.35 -1.07
N LEU A 92 -17.35 -8.37 -0.19
CA LEU A 92 -16.12 -8.73 0.50
C LEU A 92 -15.01 -9.14 -0.49
N TRP A 93 -15.32 -10.04 -1.43
CA TRP A 93 -14.34 -10.47 -2.43
C TRP A 93 -13.91 -9.35 -3.37
N SER A 94 -14.84 -8.45 -3.70
CA SER A 94 -14.55 -7.25 -4.46
C SER A 94 -13.58 -6.32 -3.73
N MET A 95 -13.76 -6.13 -2.42
CA MET A 95 -12.84 -5.36 -1.58
C MET A 95 -11.46 -6.01 -1.53
N ILE A 96 -11.40 -7.33 -1.32
CA ILE A 96 -10.13 -8.08 -1.33
C ILE A 96 -9.42 -7.88 -2.67
N LEU A 97 -10.12 -8.04 -3.78
CA LEU A 97 -9.54 -7.88 -5.12
C LEU A 97 -8.97 -6.46 -5.31
N VAL A 98 -9.73 -5.42 -4.97
CA VAL A 98 -9.29 -4.03 -5.12
C VAL A 98 -8.08 -3.76 -4.22
N PHE A 99 -8.08 -4.26 -2.99
CA PHE A 99 -6.94 -4.16 -2.09
C PHE A 99 -5.70 -4.81 -2.71
N GLN A 100 -5.79 -6.08 -3.12
CA GLN A 100 -4.65 -6.83 -3.65
C GLN A 100 -4.09 -6.20 -4.92
N VAL A 101 -4.95 -5.83 -5.87
CA VAL A 101 -4.52 -5.22 -7.13
C VAL A 101 -3.86 -3.87 -6.88
N THR A 102 -4.45 -3.01 -6.06
CA THR A 102 -3.90 -1.67 -5.83
C THR A 102 -2.63 -1.70 -4.99
N PHE A 103 -2.56 -2.59 -4.00
CA PHE A 103 -1.37 -2.79 -3.18
C PHE A 103 -0.23 -3.37 -4.03
N PHE A 104 -0.53 -4.34 -4.90
CA PHE A 104 0.45 -4.87 -5.82
C PHE A 104 0.99 -3.78 -6.75
N ILE A 105 0.11 -3.00 -7.39
CA ILE A 105 0.53 -1.96 -8.36
C ILE A 105 1.37 -0.87 -7.70
N VAL A 106 1.03 -0.44 -6.47
CA VAL A 106 1.68 0.73 -5.85
C VAL A 106 2.87 0.35 -4.97
N ASN A 107 2.83 -0.78 -4.27
CA ASN A 107 3.89 -1.17 -3.32
C ASN A 107 4.79 -2.27 -3.86
N ILE A 108 4.22 -3.36 -4.39
CA ILE A 108 5.02 -4.55 -4.74
C ILE A 108 5.69 -4.38 -6.11
N ALA A 109 4.93 -4.04 -7.15
CA ALA A 109 5.42 -3.94 -8.51
C ALA A 109 6.58 -2.93 -8.65
N PRO A 110 6.56 -1.73 -8.02
CA PRO A 110 7.68 -0.80 -8.11
C PRO A 110 8.95 -1.35 -7.45
N ALA A 111 8.84 -2.07 -6.34
CA ALA A 111 9.98 -2.72 -5.70
C ALA A 111 10.56 -3.86 -6.55
N LEU A 112 9.69 -4.69 -7.15
CA LEU A 112 10.11 -5.75 -8.07
C LEU A 112 10.81 -5.18 -9.31
N ILE A 113 10.24 -4.14 -9.92
CA ILE A 113 10.81 -3.46 -11.08
C ILE A 113 12.13 -2.80 -10.70
N GLY A 114 12.18 -2.09 -9.56
CA GLY A 114 13.40 -1.45 -9.07
C GLY A 114 14.51 -2.46 -8.82
N ARG A 115 14.20 -3.62 -8.24
CA ARG A 115 15.14 -4.73 -8.09
C ARG A 115 15.57 -5.33 -9.43
N ALA A 116 14.66 -5.52 -10.38
CA ALA A 116 15.00 -6.08 -11.68
C ALA A 116 15.89 -5.14 -12.53
N LEU A 117 15.69 -3.82 -12.40
CA LEU A 117 16.44 -2.82 -13.16
C LEU A 117 17.76 -2.40 -12.50
N PHE A 118 17.81 -2.36 -11.17
CA PHE A 118 18.94 -1.79 -10.42
C PHE A 118 19.52 -2.74 -9.36
N GLY A 119 18.92 -3.91 -9.16
CA GLY A 119 19.38 -4.87 -8.16
C GLY A 119 20.64 -5.61 -8.60
N GLY A 120 21.57 -5.77 -7.66
CA GLY A 120 22.69 -6.69 -7.77
C GLY A 120 22.42 -8.02 -7.06
N PRO A 121 23.38 -8.96 -7.04
CA PRO A 121 23.27 -10.19 -6.26
C PRO A 121 22.99 -9.86 -4.79
N SER A 122 21.95 -10.47 -4.22
CA SER A 122 21.59 -10.29 -2.81
C SER A 122 22.21 -11.41 -1.99
N LEU A 123 22.80 -11.04 -0.85
CA LEU A 123 23.31 -12.01 0.11
C LEU A 123 22.19 -12.75 0.86
N LEU A 124 20.95 -12.25 0.81
CA LEU A 124 19.81 -12.76 1.59
C LEU A 124 18.81 -13.54 0.73
N VAL A 125 18.72 -13.24 -0.56
CA VAL A 125 17.82 -13.92 -1.51
C VAL A 125 18.66 -14.35 -2.72
N PRO A 126 19.11 -15.63 -2.77
CA PRO A 126 19.92 -16.17 -3.86
C PRO A 126 19.20 -16.16 -5.21
#